data_AF-A0A2K6SW23-F1
#
_entry.id   AF-A0A2K6SW23-F1
#
_cell.length_a   1.000
_cell.length_b   1.000
_cell.length_c   1.000
_cell.angle_alpha   90.00
_cell.angle_beta   90.00
_cell.angle_gamma   90.00
#
_symmetry.space_group_name_H-M   'P 1'
#
loop_
_entity.id
_entity.type
_entity.pdbx_description
1 polymer ?
#
loop_
_entity_poly.entity_id
_entity_poly.type
_entity_poly.pdbx_seq_one_letter_code
_entity_poly.pdbx_strand_id
1 'polypeptide(L)' 'MGSRIELGDVTPHNIKQLKRLNQVIFPVSYNDKFYKDVLEKNLKVPSGQNADVQKTDN' A
#
# COMPACT_ATOMS: atom_id res chain seq x y z
N MET A 1 -23.23 -6.46 -20.66
CA MET A 1 -22.79 -6.05 -19.31
C MET A 1 -21.34 -6.47 -19.16
N GLY A 2 -20.39 -5.53 -19.13
CA GLY A 2 -18.97 -5.84 -18.93
C GLY A 2 -18.64 -5.97 -17.45
N SER A 3 -17.74 -6.88 -17.08
CA SER A 3 -17.23 -6.97 -15.71
C SER A 3 -16.42 -5.73 -15.36
N ARG A 4 -16.66 -5.16 -14.17
CA ARG A 4 -15.87 -4.03 -13.66
C ARG A 4 -14.48 -4.54 -13.25
N ILE A 5 -13.44 -3.99 -13.88
CA ILE A 5 -12.04 -4.25 -13.53
C ILE A 5 -11.48 -2.94 -13.01
N GLU A 6 -11.01 -2.93 -11.76
CA GLU A 6 -10.40 -1.78 -11.11
C GLU A 6 -9.23 -2.20 -10.24
N LEU A 7 -8.30 -1.27 -9.99
CA LEU A 7 -7.16 -1.44 -9.09
C LEU A 7 -7.44 -0.70 -7.79
N GLY A 8 -6.95 -1.26 -6.67
CA GLY A 8 -7.04 -0.66 -5.35
C GLY A 8 -5.80 -0.94 -4.52
N ASP A 9 -5.58 -0.14 -3.48
CA ASP A 9 -4.38 -0.21 -2.65
C ASP A 9 -4.33 -1.47 -1.78
N VAL A 10 -3.12 -1.94 -1.51
CA VAL A 10 -2.88 -2.97 -0.50
C VAL A 10 -2.72 -2.30 0.86
N THR A 11 -3.61 -2.63 1.78
CA THR A 11 -3.72 -2.06 3.12
C THR A 11 -3.57 -3.17 4.18
N PRO A 12 -3.33 -2.82 5.46
CA PRO A 12 -3.32 -3.82 6.53
C PRO A 12 -4.61 -4.64 6.61
N HIS A 13 -5.74 -4.05 6.19
CA HIS A 13 -7.04 -4.71 6.18
C HIS A 13 -7.12 -5.84 5.13
N ASN A 14 -6.54 -5.64 3.94
CA ASN A 14 -6.66 -6.58 2.82
C ASN A 14 -5.40 -7.43 2.54
N ILE A 15 -4.30 -7.24 3.30
CA ILE A 15 -3.03 -7.96 3.08
C ILE A 15 -3.16 -9.50 3.06
N LYS A 16 -4.13 -10.07 3.80
CA LYS A 16 -4.40 -11.52 3.79
C LYS A 16 -4.94 -12.01 2.46
N GLN A 17 -5.67 -11.18 1.72
CA GLN A 17 -6.16 -11.52 0.39
C GLN A 17 -5.00 -11.58 -0.60
N LEU A 18 -4.08 -10.60 -0.54
CA LEU A 18 -2.85 -10.62 -1.35
C LEU A 18 -1.99 -11.86 -1.02
N LYS A 19 -1.83 -12.20 0.26
CA LYS A 19 -1.14 -13.43 0.69
C LYS A 19 -1.73 -14.68 0.02
N ARG A 20 -3.06 -14.82 0.05
CA ARG A 20 -3.77 -15.95 -0.56
C ARG A 20 -3.61 -15.99 -2.08
N LEU A 21 -3.72 -14.85 -2.76
CA LEU A 21 -3.53 -14.76 -4.21
C LEU A 21 -2.11 -15.23 -4.59
N ASN A 22 -1.09 -14.71 -3.90
CA ASN A 22 0.30 -15.09 -4.18
C ASN A 22 0.56 -16.57 -3.95
N GLN A 23 -0.02 -17.18 -2.91
CA GLN A 23 0.10 -18.62 -2.66
C GLN A 23 -0.54 -19.49 -3.74
N VAL A 24 -1.63 -19.03 -4.36
CA VAL A 24 -2.35 -19.79 -5.40
C VAL A 24 -1.72 -19.60 -6.77
N ILE A 25 -1.20 -18.40 -7.06
CA ILE A 25 -0.68 -18.03 -8.38
C ILE A 25 0.78 -18.46 -8.54
N PHE A 26 1.59 -18.38 -7.48
CA PHE A 26 3.02 -18.66 -7.55
C PHE A 26 3.39 -19.97 -6.85
N PRO A 27 4.34 -20.75 -7.40
CA PRO A 27 4.80 -21.99 -6.77
C PRO A 27 5.78 -21.76 -5.61
N VAL A 28 6.02 -20.50 -5.21
CA VAL A 28 6.99 -20.11 -4.17
C VAL A 28 6.30 -19.38 -3.03
N SER A 29 6.88 -19.50 -1.84
CA SER A 29 6.37 -18.84 -0.63
C SER A 29 7.12 -17.53 -0.34
N TYR A 30 6.36 -16.47 -0.08
CA TYR A 30 6.89 -15.20 0.44
C TYR A 30 6.81 -15.18 1.96
N ASN A 31 7.85 -14.67 2.61
CA ASN A 31 7.92 -14.55 4.07
C ASN A 31 7.19 -13.29 4.58
N ASP A 32 7.07 -13.15 5.90
CA ASP A 32 6.40 -12.00 6.50
C ASP A 32 7.10 -10.67 6.24
N LYS A 33 8.43 -10.67 6.05
CA LYS A 33 9.17 -9.45 5.70
C LYS A 33 8.68 -8.88 4.37
N PHE A 34 8.49 -9.73 3.36
CA PHE A 34 7.97 -9.31 2.06
C PHE A 34 6.63 -8.56 2.19
N TYR A 35 5.68 -9.08 2.97
CA TYR A 35 4.37 -8.45 3.13
C TYR A 35 4.40 -7.18 3.99
N LYS A 36 5.32 -7.08 4.95
CA LYS A 36 5.57 -5.83 5.69
C LYS A 36 6.12 -4.74 4.77
N ASP A 37 7.13 -5.08 3.96
CA ASP A 37 7.74 -4.16 3.01
C ASP A 37 6.71 -3.64 1.97
N VAL A 38 5.77 -4.48 1.53
CA VAL A 38 4.66 -4.07 0.63
C VAL A 38 3.77 -3.00 1.28
N LEU A 39 3.42 -3.16 2.56
CA LEU A 39 2.58 -2.20 3.28
C LEU A 39 3.30 -0.87 3.49
N GLU A 40 4.58 -0.91 3.87
CA GLU A 40 5.38 0.31 4.11
C GLU A 40 5.55 1.14 2.84
N LYS A 41 5.72 0.50 1.69
CA LYS A 41 5.84 1.21 0.40
C LYS A 41 4.55 1.92 -0.02
N ASN A 42 3.38 1.37 0.31
CA ASN A 42 2.10 2.01 0.02
C ASN A 42 1.81 3.17 0.99
N LEU A 43 2.36 3.15 2.20
CA LEU A 43 2.16 4.20 3.21
C LEU A 43 3.08 5.40 3.06
N LYS A 44 4.16 5.29 2.26
CA LYS A 44 5.12 6.38 2.12
C LYS A 44 4.57 7.47 1.20
N VAL A 45 3.92 8.46 1.81
CA VAL A 45 3.72 9.79 1.21
C VAL A 45 5.11 10.27 0.74
N PRO A 46 5.28 10.73 -0.51
CA PRO A 46 6.54 11.34 -0.93
C PRO A 46 6.79 12.53 0.00
N SER A 47 7.82 12.42 0.84
CA SER A 47 8.29 13.49 1.70
C SER A 47 8.85 14.61 0.81
N GLY A 48 7.98 15.52 0.40
CA GLY A 48 8.33 16.82 -0.19
C GLY A 48 8.28 17.88 0.90
N GLN A 49 9.44 18.43 1.23
CA GLN A 49 9.63 19.56 2.14
C GLN A 49 9.12 20.87 1.50
N ASN A 50 8.82 21.85 2.37
CA ASN A 50 8.64 23.29 2.13
C ASN A 50 7.23 23.69 1.61
N ALA A 51 6.56 24.74 2.09
CA ALA A 51 6.86 25.76 3.09
C ALA A 51 5.51 26.31 3.55
N ASP A 52 5.35 26.67 4.82
CA ASP A 52 4.46 27.79 5.12
C ASP A 52 5.03 28.66 6.22
N VAL A 53 5.03 29.93 5.89
CA VAL A 53 5.72 31.04 6.52
C VAL A 53 4.82 31.60 7.62
N GLN A 54 5.44 32.05 8.69
CA GLN A 54 4.87 32.85 9.77
C GLN A 54 3.78 33.84 9.30
N LYS A 55 2.69 33.96 10.08
CA LYS A 55 2.22 35.23 10.63
C LYS A 55 1.20 35.02 11.74
N THR A 56 1.40 35.81 12.79
CA THR A 56 0.65 35.93 14.03
C THR A 56 -0.73 36.56 13.82
N ASP A 57 -1.65 36.14 14.68
CA ASP A 57 -3.05 36.56 14.78
C ASP A 57 -3.23 38.07 15.02
N ASN A 58 -4.37 38.59 14.53
CA ASN A 58 -4.89 39.93 14.75
C ASN A 58 -5.90 39.94 15.90
#